data_AF-A0A6C0EQI6-F1
#
_entry.id   AF-A0A6C0EQI6-F1
#
_cell.length_a   1.000
_cell.length_b   1.000
_cell.length_c   1.000
_cell.angle_alpha   90.00
_cell.angle_beta   90.00
_cell.angle_gamma   90.00
#
_symmetry.space_group_name_H-M   'P 1'
#
loop_
_entity.id
_entity.type
_entity.pdbx_description
1 polymer ?
#
loop_
_entity_poly.entity_id
_entity_poly.type
_entity_poly.pdbx_seq_one_letter_code
_entity_poly.pdbx_strand_id
1 'polypeptide(L)'
;MTTNSTIINIHKGLFYEICSKNIDVYNDFILTIHTDYKEVMANLLNANTILDIRFSIHKLVGIICWLEICDEMLYYCKMLLMIDKKDMDITKYTPYLDIIIKLDNFPLYIL
;
A
#
# COMPACT_ATOMS: atom_id res chain seq x y z
N MET A 1 -22.80 -15.90 20.04
CA MET A 1 -21.88 -15.59 18.92
C MET A 1 -21.78 -14.08 18.86
N THR A 2 -20.67 -13.50 19.33
CA THR A 2 -20.40 -12.06 19.17
C THR A 2 -19.87 -11.86 17.76
N THR A 3 -20.69 -11.30 16.88
CA THR A 3 -20.22 -10.75 15.60
C THR A 3 -19.23 -9.65 15.92
N ASN A 4 -17.93 -9.89 15.70
CA ASN A 4 -16.96 -8.81 15.60
C ASN A 4 -17.42 -7.94 14.43
N SER A 5 -18.10 -6.84 14.73
CA SER A 5 -18.40 -5.81 13.75
C SER A 5 -17.07 -5.20 13.34
N THR A 6 -16.57 -5.56 12.16
CA THR A 6 -15.40 -4.90 11.59
C THR A 6 -15.76 -3.43 11.38
N ILE A 7 -15.09 -2.53 12.11
CA ILE A 7 -15.34 -1.10 11.99
C ILE A 7 -14.82 -0.66 10.63
N ILE A 8 -15.75 -0.26 9.75
CA ILE A 8 -15.44 0.25 8.43
C ILE A 8 -15.19 1.76 8.54
N ASN A 9 -14.05 2.24 8.04
CA ASN A 9 -13.66 3.66 8.16
C ASN A 9 -13.93 4.46 6.86
N ILE A 10 -14.11 5.77 6.99
CA ILE A 10 -14.07 6.75 5.89
C ILE A 10 -12.84 7.63 6.07
N HIS A 11 -11.98 7.71 5.05
CA HIS A 11 -10.84 8.62 5.06
C HIS A 11 -11.31 10.06 4.83
N LYS A 12 -11.28 10.90 5.87
CA LYS A 12 -11.88 12.26 5.84
C LYS A 12 -11.29 13.16 4.77
N GLY A 13 -9.95 13.25 4.64
CA GLY A 13 -9.31 14.10 3.64
C GLY A 13 -9.78 13.76 2.23
N LEU A 14 -9.59 12.50 1.83
CA LEU A 14 -10.12 11.94 0.59
C LEU A 14 -11.62 12.22 0.39
N PHE A 15 -12.49 11.87 1.33
CA PHE A 15 -13.94 12.03 1.18
C PHE A 15 -14.37 13.49 1.03
N TYR A 16 -13.86 14.37 1.89
CA TYR A 16 -14.28 15.77 1.94
C TYR A 16 -13.61 16.64 0.88
N GLU A 17 -12.33 16.41 0.60
CA GLU A 17 -11.50 17.31 -0.22
C GLU A 17 -11.34 16.83 -1.67
N ILE A 18 -11.30 15.51 -1.89
CA ILE A 18 -11.11 14.93 -3.23
C ILE A 18 -12.44 14.49 -3.83
N CYS A 19 -13.22 13.72 -3.07
CA CYS A 19 -14.49 13.17 -3.55
C CYS A 19 -15.68 14.14 -3.39
N SER A 20 -15.45 15.35 -2.84
CA SER A 20 -16.50 16.38 -2.65
C SER A 20 -17.74 15.87 -1.90
N LYS A 21 -17.54 15.00 -0.90
CA LYS A 21 -18.59 14.31 -0.14
C LYS A 21 -19.50 13.39 -0.96
N ASN A 22 -19.11 13.05 -2.19
CA ASN A 22 -19.83 12.08 -3.00
C ASN A 22 -19.36 10.66 -2.61
N ILE A 23 -20.28 9.88 -2.03
CA ILE A 23 -19.97 8.53 -1.55
C ILE A 23 -19.71 7.55 -2.69
N ASP A 24 -20.40 7.69 -3.83
CA ASP A 24 -20.18 6.82 -4.98
C ASP A 24 -18.77 7.03 -5.56
N VAL A 25 -18.35 8.29 -5.69
CA VAL A 25 -16.98 8.62 -6.15
C VAL A 25 -15.92 8.16 -5.15
N TYR A 26 -16.20 8.28 -3.84
CA TYR A 26 -15.32 7.77 -2.81
C TYR A 26 -15.17 6.25 -2.88
N ASN A 27 -16.28 5.54 -3.03
CA ASN A 27 -16.33 4.10 -3.15
C ASN A 27 -15.56 3.61 -4.40
N ASP A 28 -15.78 4.23 -5.56
CA ASP A 28 -15.05 3.94 -6.80
C ASP A 28 -13.53 4.16 -6.63
N PHE A 29 -13.14 5.22 -5.91
CA PHE A 29 -11.75 5.52 -5.64
C PHE A 29 -11.12 4.49 -4.70
N ILE A 30 -11.78 4.15 -3.58
CA ILE A 30 -11.31 3.12 -2.65
C ILE A 30 -11.19 1.76 -3.36
N LEU A 31 -12.16 1.41 -4.21
CA LEU A 31 -12.14 0.16 -4.96
C LEU A 31 -10.98 0.11 -5.96
N THR A 32 -10.68 1.24 -6.60
CA THR A 32 -9.51 1.40 -7.47
C THR A 32 -8.21 1.23 -6.68
N ILE A 33 -8.03 1.95 -5.58
CA ILE A 33 -6.81 1.84 -4.75
C ILE A 33 -6.64 0.42 -4.19
N HIS A 34 -7.73 -0.21 -3.75
CA HIS A 34 -7.68 -1.58 -3.26
C HIS A 34 -7.25 -2.57 -4.35
N THR A 35 -7.69 -2.36 -5.59
CA THR A 35 -7.27 -3.16 -6.74
C THR A 35 -5.78 -2.94 -7.03
N ASP A 36 -5.34 -1.68 -7.09
CA ASP A 36 -3.94 -1.31 -7.30
C ASP A 36 -3.03 -1.88 -6.19
N TYR A 37 -3.47 -1.81 -4.94
CA TYR A 37 -2.73 -2.35 -3.80
C TYR A 37 -2.50 -3.85 -3.96
N LYS A 38 -3.56 -4.60 -4.26
CA LYS A 38 -3.47 -6.05 -4.46
C LYS A 38 -2.54 -6.41 -5.61
N GLU A 39 -2.62 -5.68 -6.72
CA GLU A 39 -1.72 -5.86 -7.86
C GLU A 39 -0.27 -5.60 -7.45
N VAL A 40 0.00 -4.50 -6.74
CA VAL A 40 1.34 -4.15 -6.27
C VAL A 40 1.90 -5.20 -5.33
N MET A 41 1.11 -5.69 -4.37
CA MET A 41 1.55 -6.75 -3.44
C MET A 41 1.82 -8.06 -4.19
N ALA A 42 0.98 -8.44 -5.16
CA ALA A 42 1.21 -9.61 -6.00
C ALA A 42 2.49 -9.46 -6.85
N ASN A 43 2.75 -8.28 -7.39
CA ASN A 43 3.97 -8.00 -8.14
C ASN A 43 5.21 -8.07 -7.25
N LEU A 44 5.15 -7.58 -6.01
CA LEU A 44 6.25 -7.68 -5.04
C LEU A 44 6.58 -9.14 -4.69
N LEU A 45 5.57 -9.99 -4.50
CA LEU A 45 5.76 -11.42 -4.22
C LEU A 45 6.44 -12.17 -5.38
N ASN A 46 6.28 -11.68 -6.61
CA ASN A 46 6.82 -12.30 -7.82
C ASN A 46 8.01 -11.52 -8.41
N ALA A 47 8.51 -10.49 -7.73
CA ALA A 47 9.52 -9.61 -8.28
C ALA A 47 10.88 -10.32 -8.33
N ASN A 48 11.45 -10.45 -9.54
CA ASN A 48 12.73 -11.11 -9.77
C ASN A 48 13.87 -10.11 -10.09
N THR A 49 13.53 -8.83 -10.26
CA THR A 49 14.50 -7.77 -10.54
C THR A 49 14.34 -6.62 -9.57
N ILE A 50 15.45 -5.91 -9.32
CA ILE A 50 15.44 -4.70 -8.47
C ILE A 50 14.60 -3.59 -9.09
N LEU A 51 14.52 -3.52 -10.42
CA LEU A 51 13.68 -2.53 -11.08
C LEU A 51 12.20 -2.77 -10.76
N ASP A 52 11.74 -4.02 -10.82
CA ASP A 52 10.36 -4.40 -10.51
C ASP A 52 10.04 -4.13 -9.04
N ILE A 53 10.97 -4.47 -8.14
CA ILE A 53 10.88 -4.16 -6.70
C ILE A 53 10.70 -2.65 -6.52
N ARG A 54 11.62 -1.84 -7.04
CA ARG A 54 11.60 -0.39 -6.82
C ARG A 54 10.35 0.26 -7.40
N PHE A 55 9.92 -0.15 -8.58
CA PHE A 55 8.70 0.36 -9.20
C PHE A 55 7.46 0.04 -8.36
N SER A 56 7.35 -1.20 -7.91
CA SER A 56 6.25 -1.65 -7.06
C SER A 56 6.25 -0.95 -5.70
N ILE A 57 7.43 -0.78 -5.07
CA ILE A 57 7.58 -0.03 -3.82
C ILE A 57 7.19 1.45 -3.99
N HIS A 58 7.56 2.10 -5.10
CA HIS A 58 7.13 3.48 -5.37
C HIS A 58 5.61 3.61 -5.47
N LYS A 59 4.94 2.67 -6.14
CA LYS A 59 3.47 2.62 -6.18
C LYS A 59 2.88 2.39 -4.79
N LEU A 60 3.43 1.44 -4.03
CA LEU A 60 2.98 1.09 -2.69
C LEU A 60 3.06 2.30 -1.73
N VAL A 61 4.15 3.07 -1.79
CA VAL A 61 4.30 4.31 -1.02
C VAL A 61 3.17 5.29 -1.32
N GLY A 62 2.84 5.48 -2.61
CA GLY A 62 1.73 6.35 -3.01
C GLY A 62 0.40 5.91 -2.38
N ILE A 63 0.10 4.61 -2.45
CA ILE A 63 -1.12 4.04 -1.89
C ILE A 63 -1.18 4.23 -0.37
N ILE A 64 -0.09 3.90 0.35
CA ILE A 64 -0.06 4.03 1.81
C ILE A 64 -0.22 5.49 2.24
N CYS A 65 0.38 6.44 1.52
CA CYS A 65 0.24 7.86 1.79
C CYS A 65 -1.20 8.37 1.57
N TRP A 66 -1.90 7.85 0.55
CA TRP A 66 -3.29 8.25 0.29
C TRP A 66 -4.28 7.75 1.33
N LEU A 67 -4.01 6.57 1.89
CA LEU A 67 -4.93 5.92 2.81
C LEU A 67 -4.52 6.07 4.29
N GLU A 68 -3.30 6.53 4.56
CA GLU A 68 -2.74 6.68 5.93
C GLU A 68 -2.79 5.37 6.73
N ILE A 69 -2.49 4.24 6.08
CA ILE A 69 -2.85 2.89 6.58
C ILE A 69 -1.83 2.20 7.46
N CYS A 70 -0.55 2.47 7.28
CA CYS A 70 0.51 1.76 7.99
C CYS A 70 1.83 2.51 7.94
N ASP A 71 2.10 3.34 8.95
CA ASP A 71 3.35 4.11 9.07
C ASP A 71 4.59 3.20 9.09
N GLU A 72 4.46 2.01 9.67
CA GLU A 72 5.55 1.03 9.73
C GLU A 72 5.88 0.46 8.34
N MET A 73 4.87 0.04 7.56
CA MET A 73 5.09 -0.40 6.18
C MET A 73 5.68 0.74 5.34
N LEU A 74 5.19 1.97 5.51
CA LEU A 74 5.72 3.16 4.83
C LEU A 74 7.20 3.40 5.18
N TYR A 75 7.59 3.21 6.43
CA TYR A 75 8.98 3.31 6.86
C TYR A 75 9.87 2.30 6.12
N TYR A 76 9.49 1.02 6.08
CA TYR A 76 10.29 0.00 5.38
C TYR A 76 10.32 0.21 3.86
N CYS A 77 9.22 0.65 3.26
CA CYS A 77 9.20 1.07 1.85
C CYS A 77 10.22 2.19 1.59
N LYS A 78 10.30 3.20 2.47
CA LYS A 78 11.29 4.29 2.35
C LYS A 78 12.72 3.77 2.52
N MET A 79 12.97 2.87 3.46
CA MET A 79 14.29 2.25 3.65
C MET A 79 14.76 1.51 2.41
N LEU A 80 13.88 0.76 1.73
CA LEU A 80 14.17 0.13 0.44
C LEU A 80 14.55 1.15 -0.64
N LEU A 81 13.81 2.26 -0.71
CA LEU A 81 14.07 3.30 -1.71
C LEU A 81 15.37 4.07 -1.45
N MET A 82 15.87 4.07 -0.21
CA MET A 82 17.14 4.68 0.19
C MET A 82 18.37 3.85 -0.22
N ILE A 83 18.21 2.56 -0.54
CA ILE A 83 19.28 1.78 -1.18
C ILE A 83 19.65 2.47 -2.50
N ASP A 84 20.96 2.60 -2.77
CA ASP A 84 21.46 3.27 -3.97
C ASP A 84 20.82 2.66 -5.22
N LYS A 85 20.35 3.51 -6.14
CA LYS A 85 19.68 3.10 -7.39
C LYS A 85 20.59 2.27 -8.31
N LYS A 86 21.91 2.39 -8.15
CA LYS A 86 22.91 1.61 -8.88
C LYS A 86 23.23 0.28 -8.21
N ASP A 87 22.75 0.06 -6.99
CA ASP A 87 22.95 -1.18 -6.27
C ASP A 87 22.01 -2.25 -6.81
N MET A 88 22.61 -3.23 -7.48
CA MET A 88 21.91 -4.33 -8.14
C MET A 88 21.95 -5.63 -7.32
N ASP A 89 22.37 -5.59 -6.06
CA ASP A 89 22.37 -6.74 -5.15
C ASP A 89 21.00 -6.92 -4.48
N ILE A 90 20.24 -7.93 -4.94
CA ILE A 90 18.88 -8.19 -4.46
C ILE A 90 18.85 -8.59 -2.98
N THR A 91 19.95 -9.15 -2.44
CA THR A 91 20.01 -9.60 -1.04
C THR A 91 19.89 -8.45 -0.04
N LYS A 92 20.18 -7.22 -0.46
CA LYS A 92 19.98 -6.01 0.35
C LYS A 92 18.53 -5.57 0.43
N TYR A 93 17.71 -5.95 -0.56
CA TYR A 93 16.29 -5.62 -0.63
C TYR A 93 15.44 -6.66 0.13
N THR A 94 15.85 -7.93 0.09
CA THR A 94 15.09 -9.07 0.66
C THR A 94 14.64 -8.86 2.11
N PRO A 95 15.48 -8.42 3.08
CA PRO A 95 15.05 -8.29 4.47
C PRO A 95 13.90 -7.31 4.66
N TYR A 96 13.89 -6.21 3.90
CA TYR A 96 12.84 -5.21 3.96
C TYR A 96 11.57 -5.67 3.24
N LEU A 97 11.71 -6.37 2.11
CA LEU A 97 10.59 -6.96 1.38
C LEU A 97 9.86 -7.98 2.24
N ASP A 98 10.59 -8.86 2.93
CA ASP A 98 10.01 -9.86 3.83
C ASP A 98 9.19 -9.20 4.95
N ILE A 99 9.64 -8.06 5.46
CA ILE A 99 8.90 -7.30 6.48
C ILE A 99 7.64 -6.68 5.87
N ILE A 100 7.73 -6.03 4.71
CA ILE A 100 6.57 -5.44 4.03
C ILE A 100 5.50 -6.49 3.75
N ILE A 101 5.90 -7.65 3.24
CA ILE A 101 4.97 -8.76 2.97
C ILE A 101 4.30 -9.25 4.25
N LYS A 102 5.03 -9.32 5.37
CA LYS A 102 4.46 -9.71 6.68
C LYS A 102 3.50 -8.66 7.25
N LEU A 103 3.69 -7.38 6.90
CA LEU A 103 2.84 -6.27 7.31
C LEU A 103 1.60 -6.11 6.40
N ASP A 104 1.45 -6.93 5.36
CA ASP A 104 0.30 -6.89 4.46
C ASP A 104 -1.01 -7.11 5.22
N ASN A 105 -1.73 -6.02 5.45
CA ASN A 105 -3.00 -6.00 6.15
C ASN A 105 -3.83 -4.80 5.70
N PHE A 106 -4.21 -4.78 4.42
CA PHE A 106 -4.98 -3.67 3.86
C PHE A 106 -6.28 -3.43 4.66
N PRO A 107 -6.51 -2.20 5.16
CA PRO A 107 -7.67 -1.94 6.01
C PRO A 107 -8.97 -1.87 5.22
N LEU A 108 -10.07 -2.19 5.91
CA LEU A 108 -11.41 -2.21 5.34
C LEU A 108 -12.04 -0.82 5.40
N TYR A 109 -12.24 -0.20 4.23
CA TYR A 109 -12.97 1.06 4.04
C TYR A 109 -14.36 0.81 3.45
N ILE A 110 -15.24 1.81 3.50
CA ILE A 110 -16.56 1.73 2.88
C ILE A 110 -16.37 1.66 1.35
N LEU A 111 -17.01 0.65 0.76
CA LEU A 111 -17.13 0.39 -0.68
C LEU A 111 -18.54 0.68 -1.16
#